data_AF-A7S2D0-F1
#
_entry.id   AF-A7S2D0-F1
#
_cell.length_a   1.000
_cell.length_b   1.000
_cell.length_c   1.000
_cell.angle_alpha   90.00
_cell.angle_beta   90.00
_cell.angle_gamma   90.00
#
_symmetry.space_group_name_H-M   'P 1'
#
loop_
_entity.id
_entity.type
_entity.pdbx_description
1 polymer ?
#
loop_
_entity_poly.entity_id
_entity_poly.type
_entity_poly.pdbx_seq_one_letter_code
_entity_poly.pdbx_strand_id
1 'polypeptide(L)'
;MAGRIPQLQVENCAELFEKIEEQKGKRIFVMFIGAIDETGDSWCPDCVRAEPNVEKAVENFQGDKNAAVFILAIVGDRPTWKDPNNEFRVHEKLRLKSIPTLMEWNTTKEPLGDEQCQKAELVESFFE
;
A
#
# COMPACT_ATOMS: atom_id res chain seq x y z
N MET A 1 -24.71 -1.45 -8.92
CA MET A 1 -23.85 -0.63 -8.04
C MET A 1 -22.43 -1.05 -8.31
N ALA A 2 -21.62 -0.21 -8.94
CA ALA A 2 -20.22 -0.53 -9.19
C ALA A 2 -19.51 -0.58 -7.83
N GLY A 3 -19.17 -1.76 -7.33
CA GLY A 3 -18.42 -1.91 -6.07
C GLY A 3 -17.05 -1.26 -6.17
N ARG A 4 -16.39 -0.97 -5.05
CA ARG A 4 -14.95 -0.70 -5.01
C ARG A 4 -14.21 -2.06 -4.93
N ILE A 5 -12.94 -2.12 -5.31
CA ILE A 5 -12.14 -3.31 -4.98
C ILE A 5 -12.11 -3.50 -3.46
N PRO A 6 -12.13 -4.74 -2.94
CA PRO A 6 -12.01 -5.00 -1.51
C PRO A 6 -10.77 -4.31 -0.93
N GLN A 7 -10.93 -3.69 0.23
CA GLN A 7 -9.85 -3.06 0.96
C GLN A 7 -9.62 -3.80 2.28
N LEU A 8 -8.37 -4.18 2.52
CA LEU A 8 -7.92 -4.84 3.74
C LEU A 8 -6.90 -3.95 4.44
N GLN A 9 -6.82 -4.05 5.75
CA GLN A 9 -5.78 -3.41 6.56
C GLN A 9 -5.00 -4.50 7.31
N VAL A 10 -3.69 -4.31 7.40
CA VAL A 10 -2.76 -5.18 8.16
C VAL A 10 -1.73 -4.30 8.87
N GLU A 11 -1.23 -4.76 10.00
CA GLU A 11 -0.29 -3.97 10.83
C GLU A 11 1.09 -4.60 10.97
N ASN A 12 1.28 -5.80 10.41
CA ASN A 12 2.56 -6.49 10.42
C ASN A 12 2.75 -7.38 9.19
N CYS A 13 3.99 -7.85 9.00
CA CYS A 13 4.37 -8.71 7.89
C CYS A 13 3.62 -10.05 7.92
N ALA A 14 3.41 -10.65 9.10
CA ALA A 14 2.73 -11.94 9.20
C ALA A 14 1.30 -11.87 8.64
N GLU A 15 0.52 -10.87 9.08
CA GLU A 15 -0.82 -10.60 8.58
C GLU A 15 -0.82 -10.25 7.09
N LEU A 16 0.13 -9.41 6.65
CA LEU A 16 0.25 -9.07 5.23
C LEU A 16 0.41 -10.32 4.36
N PHE A 17 1.30 -11.25 4.76
CA PHE A 17 1.53 -12.47 3.99
C PHE A 17 0.38 -13.47 4.08
N GLU A 18 -0.31 -13.54 5.21
CA GLU A 18 -1.55 -14.30 5.33
C GLU A 18 -2.60 -13.77 4.34
N LYS A 19 -2.84 -12.46 4.32
CA LYS A 19 -3.79 -11.83 3.39
C LYS A 19 -3.39 -11.98 1.94
N ILE A 20 -2.10 -11.91 1.63
CA ILE A 20 -1.61 -12.17 0.28
C ILE A 20 -1.95 -13.61 -0.18
N GLU A 21 -1.74 -14.61 0.69
CA GLU A 21 -2.06 -16.00 0.32
C GLU A 21 -3.57 -16.25 0.24
N GLU A 22 -4.37 -15.67 1.14
CA GLU A 22 -5.85 -15.72 1.08
C GLU A 22 -6.41 -15.14 -0.24
N GLN A 23 -5.73 -14.14 -0.80
CA GLN A 23 -6.15 -13.46 -2.02
C GLN A 23 -5.42 -13.96 -3.28
N LYS A 24 -4.77 -15.12 -3.19
CA LYS A 24 -4.04 -15.73 -4.31
C LYS A 24 -4.90 -15.87 -5.55
N GLY A 25 -4.31 -15.52 -6.70
CA GLY A 25 -4.99 -15.48 -8.00
C GLY A 25 -5.68 -14.16 -8.32
N LYS A 26 -5.70 -13.20 -7.39
CA LYS A 26 -6.12 -11.82 -7.63
C LYS A 26 -4.91 -10.92 -7.91
N ARG A 27 -5.16 -9.76 -8.52
CA ARG A 27 -4.23 -8.62 -8.48
C ARG A 27 -4.23 -8.05 -7.06
N ILE A 28 -3.08 -8.03 -6.41
CA ILE A 28 -2.96 -7.55 -5.04
C ILE A 28 -2.11 -6.30 -5.07
N PHE A 29 -2.72 -5.17 -4.71
CA PHE A 29 -2.03 -3.90 -4.53
C PHE A 29 -1.79 -3.69 -3.04
N VAL A 30 -0.57 -3.33 -2.66
CA VAL A 30 -0.18 -3.09 -1.27
C VAL A 30 0.35 -1.68 -1.16
N MET A 31 -0.27 -0.88 -0.29
CA MET A 31 0.18 0.47 0.05
C MET A 31 0.73 0.46 1.47
N PHE A 32 2.00 0.82 1.61
CA PHE A 32 2.68 0.90 2.90
C PHE A 32 2.66 2.32 3.42
N ILE A 33 2.08 2.55 4.59
CA ILE A 33 2.00 3.88 5.23
C ILE A 33 2.38 3.82 6.71
N GLY A 34 2.70 4.98 7.28
CA GLY A 34 2.87 5.12 8.73
C GLY A 34 1.52 5.02 9.45
N ALA A 35 1.55 4.59 10.70
CA ALA A 35 0.37 4.53 11.55
C ALA A 35 -0.45 5.83 11.53
N ILE A 36 -1.76 5.63 11.57
CA ILE A 36 -2.77 6.68 11.63
C ILE A 36 -2.92 7.09 13.09
N ASP A 37 -2.87 8.39 13.36
CA ASP A 37 -3.03 8.93 14.71
C ASP A 37 -4.52 9.25 15.02
N GLU A 38 -4.76 9.89 16.16
CA GLU A 38 -6.12 10.21 16.62
C GLU A 38 -6.86 11.21 15.72
N THR A 39 -6.17 11.96 14.84
CA THR A 39 -6.81 12.87 13.88
C THR A 39 -7.34 12.13 12.66
N GLY A 40 -7.01 10.85 12.50
CA GLY A 40 -7.33 10.07 11.32
C GLY A 40 -6.28 10.19 10.21
N ASP A 41 -5.16 10.89 10.45
CA ASP A 41 -4.08 11.06 9.48
C ASP A 41 -2.86 10.21 9.82
N SER A 42 -2.09 9.80 8.81
CA SER A 42 -0.78 9.19 9.04
C SER A 42 0.18 10.20 9.66
N TRP A 43 1.00 9.77 10.63
CA TRP A 43 2.08 10.61 11.17
C TRP A 43 3.09 11.05 10.10
N CYS A 44 3.12 10.37 8.94
CA CYS A 44 4.01 10.63 7.82
C CYS A 44 3.39 11.65 6.84
N PRO A 45 3.96 12.86 6.68
CA PRO A 45 3.41 13.88 5.79
C PRO A 45 3.37 13.47 4.30
N ASP A 46 4.30 12.63 3.85
CA ASP A 46 4.29 12.09 2.48
C ASP A 46 3.14 11.10 2.27
N CYS A 47 2.78 10.33 3.30
CA CYS A 47 1.61 9.43 3.24
C CYS A 47 0.32 10.25 3.09
N VAL A 48 0.16 11.31 3.90
CA VAL A 48 -0.99 12.23 3.81
C VAL A 48 -1.09 12.90 2.44
N ARG A 49 0.05 13.29 1.85
CA ARG A 49 0.06 13.88 0.49
C ARG A 49 -0.30 12.87 -0.60
N ALA A 50 0.07 11.61 -0.44
CA ALA A 50 -0.18 10.57 -1.43
C ALA A 50 -1.61 10.00 -1.37
N GLU A 51 -2.21 9.99 -0.18
CA GLU A 51 -3.54 9.42 0.09
C GLU A 51 -4.61 9.79 -0.94
N PRO A 52 -4.89 11.07 -1.24
CA PRO A 52 -5.96 11.41 -2.19
C PRO A 52 -5.72 10.87 -3.61
N ASN A 53 -4.45 10.71 -4.02
CA ASN A 53 -4.12 10.12 -5.32
C ASN A 53 -4.41 8.62 -5.35
N VAL A 54 -4.04 7.91 -4.27
CA VAL A 54 -4.23 6.46 -4.15
C VAL A 54 -5.70 6.12 -3.99
N GLU A 55 -6.43 6.85 -3.14
CA GLU A 55 -7.87 6.67 -2.97
C GLU A 55 -8.61 6.84 -4.29
N LYS A 56 -8.33 7.93 -5.02
CA LYS A 56 -8.94 8.19 -6.33
C LYS A 56 -8.61 7.08 -7.35
N ALA A 57 -7.38 6.57 -7.37
CA ALA A 57 -7.00 5.49 -8.27
C ALA A 57 -7.70 4.16 -7.93
N VAL A 58 -7.82 3.83 -6.63
CA VAL A 58 -8.56 2.66 -6.15
C VAL A 58 -10.06 2.76 -6.47
N GLU A 59 -10.65 3.94 -6.31
CA GLU A 59 -12.05 4.21 -6.68
C GLU A 59 -12.30 4.07 -8.17
N ASN A 60 -11.36 4.56 -8.99
CA ASN A 60 -11.43 4.55 -10.44
C ASN A 60 -10.90 3.27 -11.08
N PHE A 61 -10.53 2.26 -10.29
CA PHE A 61 -10.01 0.99 -10.81
C PHE A 61 -10.97 0.38 -11.84
N GLN A 62 -10.46 0.22 -13.08
CA GLN A 62 -11.23 -0.25 -14.24
C GLN A 62 -11.13 -1.76 -14.46
N GLY A 63 -10.24 -2.46 -13.75
CA GLY A 63 -10.10 -3.92 -13.86
C GLY A 63 -11.27 -4.70 -13.25
N ASP A 64 -11.22 -6.03 -13.33
CA ASP A 64 -12.21 -6.88 -12.66
C ASP A 64 -12.09 -6.75 -11.14
N LYS A 65 -13.10 -6.11 -10.55
CA LYS A 65 -13.16 -5.77 -9.13
C LYS A 65 -13.28 -6.99 -8.21
N ASN A 66 -13.70 -8.15 -8.74
CA ASN A 66 -13.71 -9.41 -7.99
C ASN A 66 -12.35 -10.12 -8.06
N ALA A 67 -11.52 -9.76 -9.03
CA ALA A 67 -10.18 -10.32 -9.27
C ALA A 67 -9.05 -9.39 -8.79
N ALA A 68 -9.36 -8.39 -7.98
CA ALA A 68 -8.38 -7.47 -7.40
C ALA A 68 -8.66 -7.22 -5.91
N VAL A 69 -7.63 -6.81 -5.17
CA VAL A 69 -7.70 -6.39 -3.77
C VAL A 69 -6.66 -5.30 -3.51
N PHE A 70 -7.02 -4.36 -2.64
CA PHE A 70 -6.10 -3.35 -2.12
C PHE A 70 -5.84 -3.62 -0.63
N ILE A 71 -4.57 -3.61 -0.23
CA ILE A 71 -4.14 -3.85 1.15
C ILE A 71 -3.39 -2.61 1.64
N LEU A 72 -3.88 -2.01 2.72
CA LEU A 72 -3.19 -0.97 3.45
C LEU A 72 -2.33 -1.61 4.55
N ALA A 73 -1.02 -1.54 4.41
CA ALA A 73 -0.06 -2.08 5.36
C ALA A 73 0.50 -0.95 6.24
N ILE A 74 0.16 -0.99 7.52
CA ILE A 74 0.61 -0.01 8.51
C ILE A 74 1.96 -0.45 9.06
N VAL A 75 3.00 0.35 8.82
CA VAL A 75 4.39 -0.02 9.21
C VAL A 75 4.73 0.30 10.67
N GLY A 76 3.75 0.77 11.43
CA GLY A 76 3.87 1.22 12.81
C GLY A 76 4.07 2.73 12.98
N ASP A 77 4.38 3.13 14.20
CA ASP A 77 4.66 4.52 14.55
C ASP A 77 6.01 5.00 13.99
N ARG A 78 6.29 6.30 14.15
CA ARG A 78 7.51 6.91 13.63
C ARG A 78 8.80 6.30 14.19
N PRO A 79 8.93 6.04 15.51
CA PRO A 79 10.07 5.30 16.05
C PRO A 79 10.21 3.89 15.45
N THR A 80 9.13 3.13 15.37
CA THR A 80 9.11 1.76 14.83
C THR A 80 9.57 1.72 13.38
N TRP A 81 9.12 2.66 12.55
CA TRP A 81 9.56 2.75 11.15
C TRP A 81 11.02 3.19 10.98
N LYS A 82 11.52 4.03 11.90
CA LYS A 82 12.91 4.52 11.86
C LYS A 82 13.92 3.46 12.31
N ASP A 83 13.49 2.42 13.00
CA ASP A 83 14.36 1.28 13.33
C ASP A 83 14.82 0.62 12.02
N PRO A 84 16.14 0.52 11.75
CA PRO A 84 16.64 -0.21 10.58
C PRO A 84 16.24 -1.70 10.58
N ASN A 85 15.88 -2.27 11.73
CA ASN A 85 15.39 -3.64 11.88
C ASN A 85 13.87 -3.76 11.76
N ASN A 86 13.16 -2.68 11.42
CA ASN A 86 11.73 -2.75 11.13
C ASN A 86 11.46 -3.89 10.13
N GLU A 87 10.49 -4.74 10.44
CA GLU A 87 10.25 -5.96 9.67
C GLU A 87 10.00 -5.69 8.18
N PHE A 88 9.30 -4.60 7.83
CA PHE A 88 9.06 -4.25 6.43
C PHE A 88 10.33 -3.82 5.68
N ARG A 89 11.32 -3.27 6.40
CA ARG A 89 12.63 -2.90 5.83
C ARG A 89 13.53 -4.11 5.60
N VAL A 90 13.51 -5.08 6.50
CA VAL A 90 14.43 -6.23 6.46
C VAL A 90 13.83 -7.45 5.77
N HIS A 91 12.50 -7.52 5.63
CA HIS A 91 11.84 -8.66 5.00
C HIS A 91 12.30 -8.83 3.56
N GLU A 92 12.75 -10.04 3.21
CA GLU A 92 13.47 -10.31 1.96
C GLU A 92 12.70 -9.97 0.69
N LYS A 93 11.36 -10.12 0.75
CA LYS A 93 10.46 -9.82 -0.38
C LYS A 93 10.02 -8.36 -0.46
N LEU A 94 10.16 -7.58 0.63
CA LEU A 94 9.65 -6.21 0.69
C LEU A 94 10.79 -5.19 0.58
N ARG A 95 11.80 -5.29 1.45
CA ARG A 95 12.98 -4.43 1.47
C ARG A 95 12.66 -2.94 1.33
N LEU A 96 11.64 -2.46 2.05
CA LEU A 96 11.15 -1.10 1.90
C LEU A 96 12.22 -0.08 2.30
N LYS A 97 12.39 0.94 1.46
CA LYS A 97 13.36 2.03 1.68
C LYS A 97 12.69 3.26 2.30
N SER A 98 11.47 3.55 1.88
CA SER A 98 10.69 4.74 2.24
C SER A 98 9.20 4.38 2.42
N ILE A 99 8.46 5.29 3.05
CA ILE A 99 7.00 5.34 3.00
C ILE A 99 6.58 6.73 2.55
N PRO A 100 5.46 6.87 1.81
CA PRO A 100 4.64 5.79 1.30
C PRO A 100 5.37 4.94 0.25
N THR A 101 4.96 3.69 0.08
CA THR A 101 5.35 2.85 -1.07
C THR A 101 4.13 2.10 -1.58
N LEU A 102 3.89 2.15 -2.90
CA LEU A 102 2.84 1.39 -3.56
C LEU A 102 3.45 0.25 -4.38
N MET A 103 2.99 -0.97 -4.14
CA MET A 103 3.49 -2.20 -4.76
C MET A 103 2.34 -3.02 -5.32
N GLU A 104 2.55 -3.68 -6.45
CA GLU A 104 1.67 -4.76 -6.92
C GLU A 104 2.41 -6.09 -6.65
N TRP A 105 1.72 -7.05 -6.04
CA TRP A 105 2.33 -8.31 -5.61
C TRP A 105 2.51 -9.29 -6.77
N ASN A 106 3.59 -10.09 -6.75
CA ASN A 106 3.89 -11.11 -7.77
C ASN A 106 3.92 -10.56 -9.23
N THR A 107 4.33 -9.31 -9.42
CA THR A 107 4.53 -8.71 -10.74
C THR A 107 5.97 -8.23 -10.93
N THR A 108 6.29 -7.84 -12.16
CA THR A 108 7.57 -7.21 -12.54
C THR A 108 7.51 -5.68 -12.49
N LYS A 109 6.35 -5.08 -12.16
CA LYS A 109 6.23 -3.63 -12.00
C LYS A 109 7.09 -3.17 -10.82
N GLU A 110 7.89 -2.14 -11.05
CA GLU A 110 8.66 -1.48 -9.99
C GLU A 110 7.71 -0.74 -9.03
N PRO A 111 7.90 -0.85 -7.71
CA PRO A 111 7.10 -0.10 -6.74
C PRO A 111 7.24 1.41 -6.94
N LEU A 112 6.15 2.15 -6.67
CA LEU A 112 6.22 3.61 -6.57
C LEU A 112 6.69 4.00 -5.17
N GLY A 113 7.75 4.80 -5.10
CA GLY A 113 8.26 5.39 -3.86
C GLY A 113 7.49 6.65 -3.43
N ASP A 114 7.99 7.28 -2.36
CA ASP A 114 7.39 8.43 -1.68
C ASP A 114 7.03 9.60 -2.61
N GLU A 115 7.96 10.06 -3.45
CA GLU A 115 7.71 11.14 -4.41
C GLU A 115 6.79 10.72 -5.56
N GLN A 116 6.81 9.44 -5.94
CA GLN A 116 6.01 8.94 -7.05
C GLN A 116 4.55 8.76 -6.66
N CYS A 117 4.28 8.32 -5.42
CA CYS A 117 2.93 8.23 -4.87
C CYS A 117 2.23 9.60 -4.75
N GLN A 118 2.99 10.70 -4.78
CA GLN A 118 2.44 12.07 -4.77
C GLN A 118 2.02 12.56 -6.17
N LYS A 119 2.28 11.78 -7.23
CA LYS A 119 1.94 12.15 -8.61
C LYS A 119 0.73 11.34 -9.08
N ALA A 120 -0.43 12.00 -9.15
CA ALA A 120 -1.69 11.38 -9.55
C ALA A 120 -1.58 10.51 -10.82
N GLU A 121 -0.92 11.01 -11.87
CA GLU A 121 -0.75 10.29 -13.14
C GLU A 121 0.05 8.98 -12.99
N LEU A 122 1.09 8.97 -12.14
CA LEU A 122 1.86 7.75 -11.88
C LEU A 122 1.06 6.74 -11.08
N VAL A 123 0.31 7.21 -10.08
CA VAL A 123 -0.55 6.35 -9.26
C VAL A 123 -1.66 5.77 -10.12
N GLU A 124 -2.38 6.57 -10.90
CA GLU A 124 -3.46 6.12 -11.76
C GLU A 124 -2.97 5.06 -12.77
N SER A 125 -1.86 5.32 -13.46
CA SER A 125 -1.27 4.34 -14.41
C SER A 125 -0.74 3.07 -13.74
N PHE A 126 -0.43 3.10 -12.44
CA PHE A 126 0.00 1.91 -11.72
C PHE A 126 -1.11 0.87 -11.58
N PHE A 127 -2.36 1.33 -11.43
CA PHE A 127 -3.55 0.49 -11.23
C PHE A 127 -4.14 -0.06 -12.53
N GLU A 128 -3.67 0.40 -13.69
CA GLU A 128 -4.00 -0.18 -15.00
C GLU A 128 -3.39 -1.60 -15.13
#